data_AF-A0A811Q9D9-F1
#
_entry.id   AF-A0A811Q9D9-F1
#
_cell.length_a   1.000
_cell.length_b   1.000
_cell.length_c   1.000
_cell.angle_alpha   90.00
_cell.angle_beta   90.00
_cell.angle_gamma   90.00
#
_symmetry.space_group_name_H-M   'P 1'
#
loop_
_entity.id
_entity.type
_entity.pdbx_description
1 polymer ?
#
loop_
_entity_poly.entity_id
_entity_poly.type
_entity_poly.pdbx_seq_one_letter_code
_entity_poly.pdbx_strand_id
1 'polypeptide(L)'
;MPKERIRFIADTIDGAAEQILHLLEGADNQREVIYFHGWSGWGASAVLKAVVKQLRSSSGLADTGTARDLGKIIHVDVSQWQSKRALQKVIAEELELPPQVMALFHQHDEEDDFDGVEQRDRAVIPYVKAAIMNELMARRFLVVLHNGSGSYIDPWEAGVPVIGQLSRRVLSTSRGRFGHHAKDGHGTSWWLHDVESAKWSDATISVMSSLIFEEDTFARLQILRHALYAEAEEVANCTGVPEPDMSPKIVIQCILYMALRHNVNISWESHASNYWVCDAIIHNGTDCGRSAWEIGDALQRNMIMDFCSKCAEEIRNAPRVEQQRFLDHWVSGLSVNYQKSKQLC
;
A
#
# COMPACT_ATOMS: atom_id res chain seq x y z
N MET A 1 -13.03 19.80 -12.86
CA MET A 1 -11.90 20.77 -12.81
C MET A 1 -10.69 20.19 -13.54
N PRO A 2 -9.80 21.00 -14.14
CA PRO A 2 -8.54 20.47 -14.66
C PRO A 2 -7.71 19.91 -13.51
N LYS A 3 -7.35 18.63 -13.62
CA LYS A 3 -6.62 17.89 -12.59
C LYS A 3 -5.18 18.37 -12.57
N GLU A 4 -4.78 18.96 -11.46
CA GLU A 4 -3.40 19.42 -11.32
C GLU A 4 -2.46 18.22 -11.23
N ARG A 5 -1.32 18.29 -11.91
CA ARG A 5 -0.27 17.28 -11.82
C ARG A 5 0.96 17.90 -11.22
N ILE A 6 1.35 17.39 -10.06
CA ILE A 6 2.47 17.87 -9.28
C ILE A 6 3.57 16.82 -9.39
N ARG A 7 4.80 17.28 -9.64
CA ARG A 7 5.99 16.43 -9.62
C ARG A 7 6.90 16.87 -8.49
N PHE A 8 7.22 15.92 -7.61
CA PHE A 8 8.22 16.08 -6.57
C PHE A 8 9.54 15.50 -7.01
N ILE A 9 10.63 16.06 -6.50
CA ILE A 9 11.97 15.53 -6.70
C ILE A 9 12.46 15.01 -5.36
N ALA A 10 12.54 13.69 -5.18
CA ALA A 10 13.03 13.07 -3.96
C ALA A 10 13.68 11.72 -4.25
N ASP A 11 14.74 11.43 -3.49
CA ASP A 11 15.50 10.18 -3.56
C ASP A 11 15.30 9.30 -2.31
N THR A 12 14.49 9.75 -1.35
CA THR A 12 14.19 9.04 -0.11
C THR A 12 12.70 9.13 0.23
N ILE A 13 12.21 8.16 1.01
CA ILE A 13 10.83 8.14 1.53
C ILE A 13 10.55 9.38 2.39
N ASP A 14 11.47 9.72 3.29
CA ASP A 14 11.31 10.88 4.17
C ASP A 14 11.33 12.20 3.38
N GLY A 15 12.22 12.35 2.39
CA GLY A 15 12.27 13.56 1.56
C GLY A 15 11.03 13.74 0.67
N ALA A 16 10.40 12.64 0.25
CA ALA A 16 9.11 12.70 -0.42
C ALA A 16 7.98 13.07 0.55
N ALA A 17 8.00 12.54 1.78
CA ALA A 17 7.04 12.87 2.83
C ALA A 17 7.12 14.34 3.23
N GLU A 18 8.32 14.90 3.38
CA GLU A 18 8.55 16.32 3.67
C GLU A 18 7.94 17.24 2.61
N GLN A 19 8.07 16.89 1.32
CA GLN A 19 7.44 17.65 0.24
C GLN A 19 5.91 17.59 0.27
N ILE A 20 5.33 16.44 0.64
CA ILE A 20 3.89 16.32 0.85
C ILE A 20 3.45 17.23 2.00
N LEU A 21 4.16 17.21 3.12
CA LEU A 21 3.84 18.05 4.29
C LEU A 21 3.88 19.53 3.93
N HIS A 22 4.94 19.98 3.26
CA HIS A 22 5.06 21.37 2.80
C HIS A 22 3.90 21.76 1.86
N LEU A 23 3.48 20.87 0.96
CA LEU A 23 2.30 21.10 0.11
C LEU A 23 1.01 21.19 0.93
N LEU A 24 0.84 20.31 1.93
CA LEU A 24 -0.34 20.30 2.79
C LEU A 24 -0.38 21.54 3.71
N GLU A 25 0.76 22.09 4.10
CA GLU A 25 0.83 23.29 4.95
C GLU A 25 0.61 24.59 4.18
N GLY A 26 0.71 24.57 2.85
CA GLY A 26 0.50 25.76 2.01
C GLY A 26 -0.87 26.41 2.26
N ALA A 27 -0.87 27.67 2.68
CA ALA A 27 -2.08 28.44 3.00
C ALA A 27 -3.05 28.56 1.80
N ASP A 28 -2.52 28.57 0.57
CA ASP A 28 -3.29 28.64 -0.67
C ASP A 28 -3.70 27.26 -1.21
N ASN A 29 -3.43 26.18 -0.48
CA ASN A 29 -3.77 24.84 -0.96
C ASN A 29 -5.30 24.59 -0.85
N GLN A 30 -5.99 24.76 -1.97
CA GLN A 30 -7.43 24.51 -2.11
C GLN A 30 -7.76 23.07 -2.50
N ARG A 31 -6.78 22.16 -2.56
CA ARG A 31 -6.98 20.77 -2.97
C ARG A 31 -7.62 19.98 -1.83
N GLU A 32 -8.72 19.30 -2.12
CA GLU A 32 -9.46 18.51 -1.13
C GLU A 32 -9.10 17.03 -1.27
N VAL A 33 -9.05 16.53 -2.50
CA VAL A 33 -8.70 15.14 -2.79
C VAL A 33 -7.39 15.10 -3.57
N ILE A 34 -6.37 14.52 -2.95
CA ILE A 34 -5.02 14.40 -3.50
C ILE A 34 -4.69 12.91 -3.65
N TYR A 35 -4.33 12.51 -4.87
CA TYR A 35 -3.79 11.18 -5.14
C TYR A 35 -2.26 11.22 -5.13
N PHE A 36 -1.62 10.35 -4.36
CA PHE A 36 -0.18 10.17 -4.33
C PHE A 36 0.22 8.85 -4.98
N HIS A 37 0.98 8.96 -6.06
CA HIS A 37 1.42 7.82 -6.86
C HIS A 37 2.81 7.28 -6.45
N GLY A 38 3.57 8.00 -5.64
CA GLY A 38 4.96 7.64 -5.32
C GLY A 38 5.88 7.72 -6.54
N TRP A 39 6.96 6.93 -6.53
CA TRP A 39 7.81 6.75 -7.70
C TRP A 39 7.11 5.77 -8.62
N SER A 40 6.21 6.26 -9.47
CA SER A 40 5.62 5.41 -10.51
C SER A 40 4.84 4.19 -9.95
N GLY A 41 4.18 4.36 -8.81
CA GLY A 41 3.44 3.32 -8.09
C GLY A 41 4.21 2.69 -6.93
N TRP A 42 5.52 2.92 -6.82
CA TRP A 42 6.36 2.33 -5.77
C TRP A 42 6.49 3.25 -4.56
N GLY A 43 6.56 2.65 -3.37
CA GLY A 43 6.81 3.34 -2.10
C GLY A 43 5.72 4.32 -1.69
N ALA A 44 4.57 4.30 -2.37
CA ALA A 44 3.52 5.27 -2.13
C ALA A 44 2.89 5.10 -0.74
N SER A 45 2.65 3.86 -0.33
CA SER A 45 2.16 3.54 1.00
C SER A 45 3.21 3.84 2.07
N ALA A 46 4.47 3.49 1.82
CA ALA A 46 5.57 3.81 2.73
C ALA A 46 5.72 5.32 2.98
N VAL A 47 5.63 6.15 1.93
CA VAL A 47 5.65 7.63 2.06
C VAL A 47 4.46 8.15 2.85
N LEU A 48 3.25 7.65 2.60
CA LEU A 48 2.06 8.07 3.36
C LEU A 48 2.18 7.70 4.85
N LYS A 49 2.78 6.55 5.18
CA LYS A 49 3.08 6.21 6.59
C LYS A 49 4.13 7.14 7.19
N ALA A 50 5.17 7.50 6.44
CA ALA A 50 6.16 8.48 6.88
C ALA A 50 5.50 9.85 7.15
N VAL A 51 4.58 10.30 6.29
CA VAL A 51 3.77 11.51 6.51
C VAL A 51 2.98 11.42 7.83
N VAL A 52 2.24 10.32 8.07
CA VAL A 52 1.48 10.14 9.31
C VAL A 52 2.39 10.12 10.54
N LYS A 53 3.54 9.43 10.46
CA LYS A 53 4.54 9.39 11.53
C LYS A 53 5.04 10.79 11.87
N GLN A 54 5.45 11.56 10.86
CA GLN A 54 5.94 12.93 11.05
C GLN A 54 4.86 13.87 11.61
N LEU A 55 3.60 13.75 11.16
CA LEU A 55 2.47 14.52 11.71
C LEU A 55 2.16 14.18 13.17
N ARG A 56 2.18 12.89 13.53
CA ARG A 56 1.95 12.45 14.91
C ARG A 56 3.12 12.83 15.83
N SER A 57 4.37 12.78 15.36
CA SER A 57 5.55 13.21 16.11
C SER A 57 5.59 14.73 16.34
N SER A 58 5.20 15.53 15.35
CA SER A 58 5.14 16.99 15.47
C SER A 58 3.99 17.46 16.35
N SER A 59 2.87 16.74 16.41
CA SER A 59 1.75 17.04 17.32
C SER A 59 2.10 16.90 18.82
N GLY A 60 3.17 16.18 19.18
CA GLY A 60 3.66 16.05 20.55
C GLY A 60 4.58 17.20 21.00
N LEU A 61 5.06 18.01 20.06
CA LEU A 61 5.87 19.20 20.33
C LEU A 61 4.93 20.41 20.33
N ALA A 62 4.51 20.83 21.52
CA ALA A 62 3.65 21.98 21.71
C ALA A 62 4.38 23.29 21.32
N ASP A 63 4.59 23.56 20.03
CA ASP A 63 4.79 24.91 19.48
C ASP A 63 4.97 25.02 17.94
N THR A 64 4.83 23.96 17.15
CA THR A 64 4.82 24.11 15.68
C THR A 64 3.37 24.22 15.18
N GLY A 65 2.98 25.38 14.62
CA GLY A 65 1.63 25.64 14.09
C GLY A 65 1.13 24.68 13.00
N THR A 66 2.00 23.82 12.48
CA THR A 66 1.82 22.87 11.37
C THR A 66 0.74 21.82 11.60
N ALA A 67 0.76 21.08 12.71
CA ALA A 67 -0.28 20.08 13.03
C ALA A 67 -1.63 20.74 13.36
N ARG A 68 -1.60 21.97 13.89
CA ARG A 68 -2.79 22.73 14.29
C ARG A 68 -3.63 23.16 13.08
N ASP A 69 -3.00 23.31 11.91
CA ASP A 69 -3.66 23.68 10.67
C ASP A 69 -4.26 22.50 9.89
N LEU A 70 -3.77 21.28 10.09
CA LEU A 70 -4.37 20.10 9.41
C LEU A 70 -5.54 19.49 10.20
N GLY A 71 -5.71 19.89 11.45
CA GLY A 71 -6.81 19.44 12.30
C GLY A 71 -6.65 17.97 12.72
N LYS A 72 -7.75 17.22 12.80
CA LYS A 72 -7.69 15.80 13.19
C LYS A 72 -7.04 14.98 12.07
N ILE A 73 -5.98 14.26 12.39
CA ILE A 73 -5.36 13.28 11.47
C ILE A 73 -6.08 11.95 11.64
N ILE A 74 -6.57 11.38 10.53
CA ILE A 74 -7.32 10.11 10.49
C ILE A 74 -6.55 9.17 9.57
N HIS A 75 -5.84 8.20 10.13
CA HIS A 75 -5.01 7.28 9.36
C HIS A 75 -5.78 6.02 9.01
N VAL A 76 -6.11 5.84 7.74
CA VAL A 76 -6.94 4.72 7.27
C VAL A 76 -6.10 3.79 6.40
N ASP A 77 -5.60 2.71 6.99
CA ASP A 77 -4.90 1.66 6.25
C ASP A 77 -5.86 0.52 5.86
N VAL A 78 -6.37 0.58 4.62
CA VAL A 78 -7.14 -0.51 3.99
C VAL A 78 -6.41 -1.04 2.76
N SER A 79 -5.07 -1.11 2.85
CA SER A 79 -4.24 -1.62 1.76
C SER A 79 -4.52 -3.09 1.42
N GLN A 80 -4.99 -3.86 2.40
CA GLN A 80 -5.66 -5.14 2.19
C GLN A 80 -7.17 -4.92 2.22
N TRP A 81 -7.73 -4.64 1.05
CA TRP A 81 -9.15 -4.36 0.95
C TRP A 81 -9.98 -5.59 1.34
N GLN A 82 -10.87 -5.39 2.31
CA GLN A 82 -11.86 -6.39 2.69
C GLN A 82 -13.23 -5.96 2.18
N SER A 83 -13.75 -4.82 2.64
CA SER A 83 -15.06 -4.30 2.24
C SER A 83 -15.23 -2.82 2.57
N LYS A 84 -16.33 -2.23 2.10
CA LYS A 84 -16.73 -0.87 2.50
C LYS A 84 -16.99 -0.78 4.01
N ARG A 85 -17.52 -1.85 4.62
CA ARG A 85 -17.71 -1.94 6.07
C ARG A 85 -16.39 -1.91 6.83
N ALA A 86 -15.38 -2.65 6.37
CA ALA A 86 -14.05 -2.65 7.00
C ALA A 86 -13.39 -1.26 6.95
N LEU A 87 -13.49 -0.56 5.82
CA LEU A 87 -13.07 0.85 5.70
C LEU A 87 -13.76 1.74 6.74
N GLN A 88 -15.10 1.64 6.83
CA GLN A 88 -15.87 2.44 7.78
C GLN A 88 -15.47 2.15 9.24
N LYS A 89 -15.17 0.89 9.55
CA LYS A 89 -14.72 0.47 10.88
C LYS A 89 -13.38 1.10 11.26
N VAL A 90 -12.38 1.07 10.37
CA VAL A 90 -11.08 1.72 10.62
C VAL A 90 -11.23 3.23 10.87
N ILE A 91 -12.09 3.90 10.11
CA ILE A 91 -12.40 5.33 10.33
C ILE A 91 -13.02 5.53 11.71
N ALA A 92 -13.99 4.69 12.09
CA ALA A 92 -14.65 4.79 13.40
C ALA A 92 -13.68 4.55 14.57
N GLU A 93 -12.72 3.62 14.41
CA GLU A 93 -11.68 3.32 15.39
C GLU A 93 -10.71 4.50 15.57
N GLU A 94 -10.20 5.09 14.48
CA GLU A 94 -9.31 6.26 14.52
C GLU A 94 -9.99 7.53 15.07
N LEU A 95 -11.32 7.61 14.95
CA LEU A 95 -12.12 8.66 15.57
C LEU A 95 -12.49 8.37 17.02
N GLU A 96 -12.16 7.19 17.54
CA GLU A 96 -12.51 6.74 18.90
C GLU A 96 -14.02 6.86 19.15
N LEU A 97 -14.85 6.46 18.18
CA LEU A 97 -16.29 6.57 18.30
C LEU A 97 -16.80 5.76 19.51
N PRO A 98 -17.92 6.20 20.15
CA PRO A 98 -18.41 5.58 21.38
C PRO A 98 -18.62 4.06 21.24
N PRO A 99 -18.39 3.27 22.31
CA PRO A 99 -18.56 1.81 22.26
C PRO A 99 -19.94 1.36 21.75
N GLN A 100 -20.99 2.14 21.98
CA GLN A 100 -22.33 1.84 21.48
C GLN A 100 -22.41 1.91 19.94
N VAL A 101 -21.66 2.83 19.33
CA VAL A 101 -21.54 2.93 17.87
C VAL A 101 -20.69 1.78 17.33
N MET A 102 -19.59 1.46 18.02
CA MET A 102 -18.72 0.35 17.64
C MET A 102 -19.43 -1.01 17.70
N ALA A 103 -20.36 -1.19 18.65
CA ALA A 103 -21.17 -2.41 18.78
C ALA A 103 -22.05 -2.69 17.55
N LEU A 104 -22.40 -1.66 16.76
CA LEU A 104 -23.23 -1.84 15.56
C LEU A 104 -22.54 -2.65 14.47
N PHE A 105 -21.21 -2.61 14.39
CA PHE A 105 -20.46 -3.45 13.46
C PHE A 105 -20.69 -4.94 13.76
N HIS A 106 -20.57 -5.34 15.03
CA HIS A 106 -20.80 -6.73 15.44
C HIS A 106 -22.22 -7.17 15.14
N GLN A 107 -23.22 -6.34 15.49
CA GLN A 107 -24.62 -6.66 15.22
C GLN A 107 -24.89 -6.86 13.72
N HIS A 108 -24.43 -5.93 12.86
CA HIS A 108 -24.67 -6.04 11.42
C HIS A 108 -23.82 -7.13 10.76
N ASP A 109 -22.65 -7.47 11.32
CA ASP A 109 -21.84 -8.59 10.85
C ASP A 109 -22.53 -9.93 11.15
N GLU A 110 -23.13 -10.07 12.34
CA GLU A 110 -23.94 -11.24 12.69
C GLU A 110 -25.17 -11.37 11.79
N GLU A 111 -25.92 -10.28 11.58
CA GLU A 111 -27.09 -10.25 10.68
C GLU A 111 -26.70 -10.65 9.25
N ASP A 112 -25.61 -10.09 8.71
CA ASP A 112 -25.09 -10.45 7.39
C ASP A 112 -24.62 -11.91 7.31
N ASP A 113 -24.05 -12.46 8.39
CA ASP A 113 -23.69 -13.88 8.46
C ASP A 113 -24.94 -14.78 8.38
N PHE A 114 -26.04 -14.41 9.05
CA PHE A 114 -27.31 -15.12 8.95
C PHE A 114 -27.92 -15.03 7.54
N ASP A 115 -27.80 -13.88 6.90
CA ASP A 115 -28.29 -13.62 5.55
C ASP A 115 -27.36 -14.18 4.45
N GLY A 116 -26.19 -14.70 4.82
CA GLY A 116 -25.21 -15.28 3.91
C GLY A 116 -24.48 -14.25 3.05
N VAL A 117 -24.37 -13.00 3.51
CA VAL A 117 -23.65 -11.92 2.83
C VAL A 117 -22.15 -12.11 3.02
N GLU A 118 -21.45 -12.31 1.90
CA GLU A 118 -19.99 -12.45 1.90
C GLU A 118 -19.31 -11.19 2.46
N GLN A 119 -18.20 -11.37 3.18
CA GLN A 119 -17.49 -10.28 3.85
C GLN A 119 -17.16 -9.11 2.89
N ARG A 120 -16.80 -9.42 1.64
CA ARG A 120 -16.43 -8.44 0.62
C ARG A 120 -17.56 -7.52 0.16
N ASP A 121 -18.79 -8.02 0.25
CA ASP A 121 -19.99 -7.32 -0.23
C ASP A 121 -20.65 -6.48 0.88
N ARG A 122 -20.16 -6.59 2.11
CA ARG A 122 -20.70 -5.86 3.27
C ARG A 122 -20.62 -4.35 3.08
N ALA A 123 -21.79 -3.73 3.10
CA ALA A 123 -21.96 -2.29 2.93
C ALA A 123 -21.66 -1.51 4.22
N VAL A 124 -21.55 -0.19 4.06
CA VAL A 124 -21.47 0.76 5.19
C VAL A 124 -22.76 0.75 6.00
N ILE A 125 -22.64 0.93 7.30
CA ILE A 125 -23.77 1.03 8.24
C ILE A 125 -24.25 2.49 8.28
N PRO A 126 -25.53 2.77 7.96
CA PRO A 126 -26.05 4.14 7.89
C PRO A 126 -25.93 4.92 9.20
N TYR A 127 -26.16 4.27 10.34
CA TYR A 127 -26.05 4.94 11.64
C TYR A 127 -24.60 5.31 11.98
N VAL A 128 -23.65 4.42 11.70
CA VAL A 128 -22.22 4.70 11.88
C VAL A 128 -21.76 5.82 10.93
N LYS A 129 -22.25 5.82 9.68
CA LYS A 129 -22.00 6.89 8.72
C LYS A 129 -22.42 8.25 9.29
N ALA A 130 -23.63 8.33 9.87
CA ALA A 130 -24.12 9.55 10.50
C ALA A 130 -23.27 9.97 11.71
N ALA A 131 -22.80 9.02 12.51
CA ALA A 131 -21.90 9.29 13.64
C ALA A 131 -20.55 9.87 13.18
N ILE A 132 -19.92 9.26 12.17
CA ILE A 132 -18.67 9.76 11.55
C ILE A 132 -18.90 11.17 10.99
N MET A 133 -19.99 11.38 10.24
CA MET A 133 -20.33 12.71 9.72
C MET A 133 -20.43 13.74 10.84
N ASN A 134 -21.21 13.45 11.89
CA ASN A 134 -21.39 14.39 13.00
C ASN A 134 -20.07 14.75 13.70
N GLU A 135 -19.16 13.79 13.87
CA GLU A 135 -17.85 14.04 14.47
C GLU A 135 -16.96 14.95 13.61
N LEU A 136 -17.05 14.84 12.28
CA LEU A 136 -16.19 15.55 11.33
C LEU A 136 -16.79 16.86 10.80
N MET A 137 -18.10 17.04 10.84
CA MET A 137 -18.80 18.14 10.17
C MET A 137 -18.30 19.53 10.58
N ALA A 138 -17.92 19.74 11.83
CA ALA A 138 -17.43 21.05 12.31
C ALA A 138 -15.90 21.15 12.42
N ARG A 139 -15.16 20.15 11.93
CA ARG A 139 -13.70 20.04 12.17
C ARG A 139 -12.90 20.14 10.86
N ARG A 140 -11.67 20.66 11.00
CA ARG A 140 -10.60 20.48 10.01
C ARG A 140 -10.07 19.05 10.20
N PHE A 141 -9.76 18.37 9.11
CA PHE A 141 -9.17 17.04 9.17
C PHE A 141 -8.35 16.73 7.93
N LEU A 142 -7.41 15.80 8.10
CA LEU A 142 -6.71 15.12 7.03
C LEU A 142 -6.94 13.62 7.16
N VAL A 143 -7.59 13.03 6.17
CA VAL A 143 -7.61 11.58 5.99
C VAL A 143 -6.39 11.18 5.20
N VAL A 144 -5.58 10.26 5.73
CA VAL A 144 -4.51 9.59 4.97
C VAL A 144 -4.98 8.17 4.66
N LEU A 145 -5.31 7.89 3.40
CA LEU A 145 -5.95 6.65 2.96
C LEU A 145 -4.99 5.77 2.14
N HIS A 146 -4.73 4.57 2.63
CA HIS A 146 -4.07 3.52 1.87
C HIS A 146 -5.14 2.62 1.23
N ASN A 147 -5.48 2.87 -0.04
CA ASN A 147 -6.60 2.22 -0.72
C ASN A 147 -6.18 0.93 -1.45
N GLY A 148 -6.55 -0.22 -0.89
CA GLY A 148 -6.33 -1.54 -1.50
C GLY A 148 -7.38 -1.98 -2.52
N SER A 149 -8.51 -1.26 -2.67
CA SER A 149 -9.67 -1.75 -3.46
C SER A 149 -9.42 -1.81 -4.97
N GLY A 150 -8.42 -1.07 -5.46
CA GLY A 150 -8.15 -0.92 -6.89
C GLY A 150 -9.02 0.13 -7.59
N SER A 151 -10.16 0.51 -7.01
CA SER A 151 -11.07 1.54 -7.54
C SER A 151 -10.99 2.85 -6.76
N TYR A 152 -11.61 3.91 -7.27
CA TYR A 152 -11.85 5.10 -6.45
C TYR A 152 -12.84 4.79 -5.31
N ILE A 153 -12.56 5.34 -4.13
CA ILE A 153 -13.44 5.28 -2.96
C ILE A 153 -13.89 6.71 -2.67
N ASP A 154 -15.19 6.96 -2.73
CA ASP A 154 -15.77 8.22 -2.28
C ASP A 154 -15.82 8.23 -0.74
N PRO A 155 -15.05 9.10 -0.06
CA PRO A 155 -15.05 9.20 1.40
C PRO A 155 -16.44 9.53 1.98
N TRP A 156 -17.30 10.18 1.19
CA TRP A 156 -18.67 10.50 1.59
C TRP A 156 -19.51 9.25 1.86
N GLU A 157 -19.25 8.15 1.15
CA GLU A 157 -19.95 6.88 1.37
C GLU A 157 -19.75 6.38 2.80
N ALA A 158 -18.52 6.49 3.32
CA ALA A 158 -18.16 6.09 4.68
C ALA A 158 -18.52 7.12 5.76
N GLY A 159 -18.96 8.33 5.37
CA GLY A 159 -19.36 9.39 6.30
C GLY A 159 -18.35 10.51 6.46
N VAL A 160 -17.32 10.59 5.61
CA VAL A 160 -16.32 11.65 5.66
C VAL A 160 -16.76 12.81 4.75
N PRO A 161 -17.12 13.99 5.30
CA PRO A 161 -17.67 15.09 4.52
C PRO A 161 -16.55 15.93 3.89
N VAL A 162 -16.01 15.49 2.75
CA VAL A 162 -15.08 16.29 1.92
C VAL A 162 -15.89 17.30 1.12
N ILE A 163 -16.27 18.39 1.78
CA ILE A 163 -17.04 19.48 1.20
C ILE A 163 -16.21 20.76 1.30
N GLY A 164 -15.82 21.35 0.17
CA GLY A 164 -15.72 22.78 -0.21
C GLY A 164 -15.18 23.85 0.75
N GLN A 165 -14.88 23.51 2.00
CA GLN A 165 -14.88 24.42 3.15
C GLN A 165 -13.97 23.84 4.27
N LEU A 166 -13.28 24.72 5.02
CA LEU A 166 -12.57 24.39 6.26
C LEU A 166 -11.36 23.43 6.15
N SER A 167 -10.56 23.51 5.08
CA SER A 167 -9.30 22.74 4.95
C SER A 167 -9.46 21.24 5.26
N ARG A 168 -10.55 20.64 4.75
CA ARG A 168 -10.82 19.20 4.86
C ARG A 168 -10.18 18.48 3.70
N ARG A 169 -9.30 17.53 3.97
CA ARG A 169 -8.49 16.91 2.92
C ARG A 169 -8.40 15.41 3.03
N VAL A 170 -8.19 14.78 1.88
CA VAL A 170 -7.92 13.36 1.71
C VAL A 170 -6.66 13.22 0.88
N LEU A 171 -5.61 12.68 1.50
CA LEU A 171 -4.41 12.21 0.83
C LEU A 171 -4.56 10.69 0.66
N SER A 172 -4.62 10.22 -0.58
CA SER A 172 -4.84 8.79 -0.87
C SER A 172 -3.73 8.22 -1.74
N THR A 173 -3.47 6.93 -1.58
CA THR A 173 -2.73 6.13 -2.57
C THR A 173 -3.53 4.88 -2.90
N SER A 174 -3.26 4.25 -4.05
CA SER A 174 -3.96 3.05 -4.50
C SER A 174 -2.99 2.05 -5.13
N ARG A 175 -3.48 0.83 -5.41
CA ARG A 175 -2.74 -0.29 -6.05
C ARG A 175 -1.80 -1.06 -5.11
N GLY A 176 -2.06 -0.95 -3.80
CA GLY A 176 -1.34 -1.65 -2.74
C GLY A 176 0.16 -1.38 -2.73
N ARG A 177 0.92 -2.28 -2.12
CA ARG A 177 2.31 -2.05 -1.69
C ARG A 177 3.36 -2.37 -2.76
N PHE A 178 3.02 -3.20 -3.77
CA PHE A 178 3.97 -3.68 -4.80
C PHE A 178 3.50 -3.54 -6.26
N GLY A 179 2.50 -2.68 -6.52
CA GLY A 179 2.07 -2.33 -7.87
C GLY A 179 1.19 -3.37 -8.57
N HIS A 180 -0.12 -3.10 -8.61
CA HIS A 180 -1.17 -3.86 -9.31
C HIS A 180 -1.17 -3.69 -10.85
N HIS A 181 -1.84 -4.61 -11.58
CA HIS A 181 -2.48 -4.48 -12.93
C HIS A 181 -2.11 -5.55 -13.98
N ALA A 182 -2.40 -6.84 -13.76
CA ALA A 182 -2.54 -7.77 -14.90
C ALA A 182 -4.01 -8.12 -15.22
N LYS A 183 -4.90 -8.17 -14.21
CA LYS A 183 -6.25 -8.71 -14.38
C LYS A 183 -7.35 -7.75 -14.87
N ASP A 184 -7.16 -6.43 -14.81
CA ASP A 184 -8.26 -5.48 -15.13
C ASP A 184 -8.45 -5.17 -16.62
N GLY A 185 -7.85 -5.94 -17.54
CA GLY A 185 -7.98 -5.71 -18.99
C GLY A 185 -7.40 -4.37 -19.49
N HIS A 186 -6.95 -3.50 -18.59
CA HIS A 186 -6.21 -2.28 -18.85
C HIS A 186 -4.73 -2.62 -19.08
N GLY A 187 -4.46 -3.17 -20.26
CA GLY A 187 -3.11 -3.56 -20.67
C GLY A 187 -2.07 -2.47 -20.41
N THR A 188 -0.91 -2.89 -19.90
CA THR A 188 0.38 -2.17 -19.95
C THR A 188 0.50 -0.79 -19.31
N SER A 189 -0.58 -0.17 -18.81
CA SER A 189 -0.52 1.25 -18.49
C SER A 189 -0.15 1.57 -17.04
N TRP A 190 1.16 1.71 -16.87
CA TRP A 190 1.86 2.35 -15.76
C TRP A 190 1.50 3.83 -15.57
N TRP A 191 0.85 4.45 -16.54
CA TRP A 191 0.67 5.89 -16.56
C TRP A 191 -0.40 6.33 -15.58
N LEU A 192 -0.09 7.43 -14.89
CA LEU A 192 -0.94 8.09 -13.90
C LEU A 192 -2.37 8.37 -14.39
N HIS A 193 -2.59 8.52 -15.70
CA HIS A 193 -3.90 8.84 -16.29
C HIS A 193 -4.87 7.65 -16.31
N ASP A 194 -4.36 6.44 -16.14
CA ASP A 194 -5.17 5.23 -16.12
C ASP A 194 -5.50 4.77 -14.69
N VAL A 195 -4.97 5.46 -13.68
CA VAL A 195 -5.38 5.26 -12.29
C VAL A 195 -6.74 5.90 -12.08
N GLU A 196 -7.77 5.10 -11.80
CA GLU A 196 -9.12 5.62 -11.54
C GLU A 196 -9.14 6.62 -10.37
N SER A 197 -8.47 6.33 -9.26
CA SER A 197 -8.35 7.25 -8.12
C SER A 197 -7.75 8.62 -8.51
N ALA A 198 -6.77 8.64 -9.42
CA ALA A 198 -6.22 9.90 -9.94
C ALA A 198 -7.24 10.65 -10.82
N LYS A 199 -8.20 9.95 -11.44
CA LYS A 199 -9.27 10.57 -12.23
C LYS A 199 -10.35 11.23 -11.35
N TRP A 200 -10.43 10.94 -10.07
CA TRP A 200 -11.42 11.53 -9.18
C TRP A 200 -10.79 12.46 -8.13
N SER A 201 -9.49 12.73 -8.26
CA SER A 201 -8.74 13.64 -7.38
C SER A 201 -8.57 15.02 -8.02
N ASP A 202 -8.52 16.06 -7.19
CA ASP A 202 -8.25 17.44 -7.61
C ASP A 202 -6.82 17.61 -8.10
N ALA A 203 -5.91 16.91 -7.43
CA ALA A 203 -4.49 16.89 -7.77
C ALA A 203 -3.93 15.48 -7.71
N THR A 204 -2.88 15.28 -8.49
CA THR A 204 -2.11 14.07 -8.45
C THR A 204 -0.63 14.36 -8.33
N ILE A 205 0.03 13.66 -7.41
CA ILE A 205 1.45 13.80 -7.11
C ILE A 205 2.18 12.55 -7.58
N SER A 206 3.26 12.75 -8.33
CA SER A 206 4.23 11.72 -8.66
C SER A 206 5.63 12.16 -8.22
N VAL A 207 6.46 11.21 -7.82
CA VAL A 207 7.84 11.48 -7.42
C VAL A 207 8.80 11.08 -8.52
N MET A 208 9.77 11.94 -8.77
CA MET A 208 10.91 11.74 -9.65
C MET A 208 12.18 11.72 -8.81
N SER A 209 13.15 10.89 -9.19
CA SER A 209 14.49 10.98 -8.62
C SER A 209 15.20 12.21 -9.15
N SER A 210 16.03 12.84 -8.31
CA SER A 210 16.91 13.93 -8.76
C SER A 210 17.93 13.45 -9.82
N LEU A 211 18.23 12.16 -9.82
CA LEU A 211 19.23 11.53 -10.68
C LEU A 211 18.67 11.13 -12.07
N ILE A 212 17.39 11.43 -12.35
CA ILE A 212 16.82 11.26 -13.69
C ILE A 212 17.52 12.16 -14.72
N PHE A 213 18.12 13.27 -14.28
CA PHE A 213 18.87 14.18 -15.15
C PHE A 213 20.28 13.67 -15.50
N GLU A 214 20.74 12.58 -14.88
CA GLU A 214 22.10 12.03 -15.06
C GLU A 214 22.11 10.72 -15.87
N GLU A 215 20.96 10.25 -16.38
CA GLU A 215 20.81 8.92 -17.02
C GLU A 215 21.28 7.73 -16.15
N ASP A 216 21.44 7.91 -14.84
CA ASP A 216 21.94 6.87 -13.95
C ASP A 216 20.86 5.83 -13.62
N THR A 217 20.87 4.74 -14.37
CA THR A 217 20.00 3.58 -14.16
C THR A 217 20.22 2.95 -12.78
N PHE A 218 21.43 3.02 -12.21
CA PHE A 218 21.74 2.44 -10.91
C PHE A 218 21.02 3.18 -9.79
N ALA A 219 21.11 4.51 -9.77
CA ALA A 219 20.40 5.36 -8.83
C ALA A 219 18.88 5.12 -8.80
N ARG A 220 18.26 5.02 -9.98
CA ARG A 220 16.82 4.70 -10.09
C ARG A 220 16.48 3.36 -9.44
N LEU A 221 17.31 2.33 -9.68
CA LEU A 221 17.14 1.01 -9.07
C LEU A 221 17.36 1.02 -7.56
N GLN A 222 18.25 1.88 -7.05
CA GLN A 222 18.45 2.04 -5.60
C GLN A 222 17.21 2.59 -4.90
N ILE A 223 16.56 3.60 -5.49
CA ILE A 223 15.32 4.16 -4.92
C ILE A 223 14.20 3.12 -4.95
N LEU A 224 14.04 2.41 -6.07
CA LEU A 224 13.09 1.30 -6.16
C LEU A 224 13.38 0.22 -5.13
N ARG A 225 14.67 -0.10 -4.89
CA ARG A 225 15.07 -1.04 -3.85
C ARG A 225 14.66 -0.54 -2.46
N HIS A 226 14.96 0.70 -2.09
CA HIS A 226 14.56 1.24 -0.79
C HIS A 226 13.03 1.25 -0.62
N ALA A 227 12.29 1.64 -1.66
CA ALA A 227 10.83 1.60 -1.66
C ALA A 227 10.29 0.17 -1.46
N LEU A 228 10.84 -0.80 -2.19
CA LEU A 228 10.47 -2.22 -2.06
C LEU A 228 10.71 -2.74 -0.64
N TYR A 229 11.86 -2.44 -0.04
CA TYR A 229 12.20 -2.90 1.30
C TYR A 229 11.31 -2.28 2.37
N ALA A 230 10.97 -0.99 2.25
CA ALA A 230 10.04 -0.34 3.19
C ALA A 230 8.62 -0.92 3.09
N GLU A 231 8.14 -1.21 1.88
CA GLU A 231 6.85 -1.86 1.67
C GLU A 231 6.87 -3.33 2.16
N ALA A 232 8.00 -4.02 2.02
CA ALA A 232 8.21 -5.38 2.52
C ALA A 232 8.25 -5.47 4.06
N GLU A 233 8.87 -4.49 4.72
CA GLU A 233 8.83 -4.37 6.18
C GLU A 233 7.39 -4.23 6.68
N GLU A 234 6.62 -3.40 5.98
CA GLU A 234 5.23 -3.18 6.32
C GLU A 234 4.41 -4.46 6.15
N VAL A 235 4.60 -5.19 5.05
CA VAL A 235 3.88 -6.46 4.83
C VAL A 235 4.26 -7.50 5.88
N ALA A 236 5.54 -7.60 6.23
CA ALA A 236 5.99 -8.50 7.30
C ALA A 236 5.24 -8.21 8.61
N ASN A 237 5.13 -6.93 8.99
CA ASN A 237 4.41 -6.51 10.20
C ASN A 237 2.91 -6.87 10.16
N CYS A 238 2.26 -6.77 8.99
CA CYS A 238 0.84 -7.11 8.84
C CYS A 238 0.55 -8.62 8.95
N THR A 239 1.53 -9.49 8.70
CA THR A 239 1.29 -10.95 8.72
C THR A 239 0.90 -11.51 10.08
N GLY A 240 1.21 -10.82 11.18
CA GLY A 240 1.08 -11.34 12.55
C GLY A 240 2.08 -12.44 12.89
N VAL A 241 3.05 -12.71 12.00
CA VAL A 241 4.17 -13.62 12.22
C VAL A 241 5.38 -12.79 12.64
N PRO A 242 5.95 -13.03 13.85
CA PRO A 242 7.11 -12.27 14.31
C PRO A 242 8.40 -12.73 13.64
N GLU A 243 9.45 -11.92 13.77
CA GLU A 243 10.81 -12.35 13.45
C GLU A 243 11.26 -13.51 14.38
N PRO A 244 12.13 -14.42 13.90
CA PRO A 244 12.77 -14.45 12.57
C PRO A 244 11.90 -15.09 11.47
N ASP A 245 10.74 -15.65 11.82
CA ASP A 245 9.88 -16.44 10.93
C ASP A 245 9.32 -15.63 9.74
N MET A 246 9.08 -14.32 9.95
CA MET A 246 8.74 -13.37 8.89
C MET A 246 9.58 -12.11 9.03
N SER A 247 10.32 -11.76 7.98
CA SER A 247 11.16 -10.56 7.92
C SER A 247 11.01 -9.87 6.56
N PRO A 248 11.35 -8.57 6.44
CA PRO A 248 11.32 -7.87 5.15
C PRO A 248 12.10 -8.62 4.06
N LYS A 249 13.20 -9.28 4.44
CA LYS A 249 14.02 -10.09 3.53
C LYS A 249 13.28 -11.31 2.98
N ILE A 250 12.47 -11.98 3.79
CA ILE A 250 11.64 -13.12 3.35
C ILE A 250 10.58 -12.63 2.37
N VAL A 251 9.93 -11.50 2.67
CA VAL A 251 8.94 -10.87 1.78
C VAL A 251 9.57 -10.50 0.43
N ILE A 252 10.75 -9.86 0.43
CA ILE A 252 11.49 -9.53 -0.80
C ILE A 252 11.85 -10.78 -1.61
N GLN A 253 12.29 -11.87 -0.97
CA GLN A 253 12.56 -13.12 -1.66
C GLN A 253 11.32 -13.71 -2.33
N CYS A 254 10.18 -13.70 -1.63
CA CYS A 254 8.90 -14.18 -2.14
C CYS A 254 8.44 -13.36 -3.37
N ILE A 255 8.55 -12.02 -3.29
CA ILE A 255 8.20 -11.12 -4.40
C ILE A 255 9.14 -11.31 -5.59
N LEU A 256 10.45 -11.42 -5.33
CA LEU A 256 11.43 -11.67 -6.38
C LEU A 256 11.21 -13.02 -7.07
N TYR A 257 10.86 -14.05 -6.30
CA TYR A 257 10.52 -15.38 -6.83
C TYR A 257 9.35 -15.29 -7.82
N MET A 258 8.27 -14.63 -7.42
CA MET A 258 7.13 -14.40 -8.29
C MET A 258 7.49 -13.58 -9.53
N ALA A 259 8.27 -12.51 -9.39
CA ALA A 259 8.70 -11.68 -10.51
C ALA A 259 9.57 -12.46 -11.52
N LEU A 260 10.40 -13.38 -11.05
CA LEU A 260 11.19 -14.27 -11.91
C LEU A 260 10.35 -15.32 -12.63
N ARG A 261 9.24 -15.72 -12.01
CA ARG A 261 8.33 -16.74 -12.53
C ARG A 261 7.04 -16.12 -13.11
N HIS A 262 7.02 -14.80 -13.31
CA HIS A 262 5.85 -14.04 -13.79
C HIS A 262 5.31 -14.55 -15.13
N ASN A 263 6.19 -15.01 -16.02
CA ASN A 263 5.81 -15.55 -17.33
C ASN A 263 5.31 -17.01 -17.28
N VAL A 264 5.29 -17.64 -16.11
CA VAL A 264 4.73 -18.98 -15.93
C VAL A 264 3.25 -18.82 -15.58
N ASN A 265 2.39 -19.64 -16.19
CA ASN A 265 0.94 -19.62 -15.92
C ASN A 265 0.63 -20.23 -14.53
N ILE A 266 0.97 -19.49 -13.47
CA ILE A 266 0.74 -19.83 -12.07
C ILE A 266 -0.36 -18.92 -11.53
N SER A 267 -1.39 -19.52 -10.93
CA SER A 267 -2.35 -18.76 -10.12
C SER A 267 -1.71 -18.39 -8.79
N TRP A 268 -0.93 -17.30 -8.78
CA TRP A 268 -0.19 -16.86 -7.59
C TRP A 268 -1.10 -16.61 -6.39
N GLU A 269 -2.30 -16.07 -6.60
CA GLU A 269 -3.32 -15.88 -5.57
C GLU A 269 -3.73 -17.16 -4.85
N SER A 270 -3.64 -18.32 -5.52
CA SER A 270 -4.07 -19.61 -4.97
C SER A 270 -2.89 -20.49 -4.53
N HIS A 271 -1.70 -20.27 -5.09
CA HIS A 271 -0.61 -21.25 -5.02
C HIS A 271 0.75 -20.69 -4.61
N ALA A 272 0.89 -19.39 -4.38
CA ALA A 272 2.20 -18.83 -4.10
C ALA A 272 2.88 -19.42 -2.86
N SER A 273 2.13 -19.59 -1.77
CA SER A 273 2.62 -20.26 -0.55
C SER A 273 3.22 -21.63 -0.86
N ASN A 274 2.58 -22.42 -1.72
CA ASN A 274 3.09 -23.72 -2.16
C ASN A 274 4.46 -23.63 -2.81
N TYR A 275 4.68 -22.65 -3.68
CA TYR A 275 5.97 -22.49 -4.33
C TYR A 275 7.03 -21.96 -3.36
N TRP A 276 6.70 -21.00 -2.51
CA TRP A 276 7.65 -20.44 -1.56
C TRP A 276 8.12 -21.47 -0.52
N VAL A 277 7.23 -22.34 -0.07
CA VAL A 277 7.58 -23.44 0.85
C VAL A 277 8.36 -24.53 0.13
N CYS A 278 7.92 -24.97 -1.06
CA CYS A 278 8.61 -26.01 -1.82
C CYS A 278 10.02 -25.61 -2.28
N ASP A 279 10.25 -24.32 -2.57
CA ASP A 279 11.58 -23.81 -2.92
C ASP A 279 12.41 -23.36 -1.70
N ALA A 280 11.96 -23.71 -0.49
CA ALA A 280 12.63 -23.42 0.77
C ALA A 280 12.94 -21.92 0.95
N ILE A 281 12.04 -21.04 0.49
CA ILE A 281 12.09 -19.60 0.80
C ILE A 281 11.53 -19.37 2.20
N ILE A 282 10.39 -20.01 2.48
CA ILE A 282 9.73 -20.01 3.79
C ILE A 282 10.03 -21.33 4.48
N HIS A 283 10.48 -21.25 5.74
CA HIS A 283 10.86 -22.39 6.56
C HIS A 283 9.86 -22.58 7.71
N ASN A 284 9.92 -23.73 8.38
CA ASN A 284 9.20 -23.93 9.63
C ASN A 284 9.71 -22.93 10.68
N GLY A 285 8.80 -22.41 11.49
CA GLY A 285 9.12 -21.40 12.48
C GLY A 285 10.04 -21.92 13.58
N THR A 286 10.91 -21.06 14.09
CA THR A 286 11.98 -21.46 15.03
C THR A 286 11.48 -21.77 16.43
N ASP A 287 10.46 -21.06 16.92
CA ASP A 287 10.12 -21.08 18.36
C ASP A 287 8.70 -21.59 18.67
N CYS A 288 7.75 -21.48 17.73
CA CYS A 288 6.33 -21.75 18.00
C CYS A 288 5.77 -22.98 17.27
N GLY A 289 6.59 -23.71 16.51
CA GLY A 289 6.12 -24.87 15.75
C GLY A 289 5.18 -24.55 14.59
N ARG A 290 5.07 -23.26 14.19
CA ARG A 290 4.35 -22.89 12.97
C ARG A 290 4.99 -23.59 11.79
N SER A 291 4.17 -24.30 11.03
CA SER A 291 4.60 -24.87 9.76
C SER A 291 4.93 -23.75 8.78
N ALA A 292 5.85 -24.04 7.85
CA ALA A 292 6.15 -23.16 6.73
C ALA A 292 4.89 -22.79 5.93
N TRP A 293 3.90 -23.69 5.90
CA TRP A 293 2.60 -23.49 5.27
C TRP A 293 1.76 -22.42 5.95
N GLU A 294 1.71 -22.40 7.28
CA GLU A 294 1.00 -21.34 8.04
C GLU A 294 1.67 -19.98 7.83
N ILE A 295 3.00 -19.95 7.79
CA ILE A 295 3.75 -18.71 7.53
C ILE A 295 3.53 -18.24 6.08
N GLY A 296 3.56 -19.15 5.11
CA GLY A 296 3.31 -18.85 3.70
C GLY A 296 1.89 -18.39 3.42
N ASP A 297 0.89 -19.01 4.05
CA ASP A 297 -0.51 -18.63 3.96
C ASP A 297 -0.76 -17.25 4.61
N ALA A 298 -0.15 -16.98 5.77
CA ALA A 298 -0.18 -15.65 6.38
C ALA A 298 0.38 -14.58 5.44
N LEU A 299 1.53 -14.82 4.81
CA LEU A 299 2.10 -13.88 3.84
C LEU A 299 1.21 -13.71 2.60
N GLN A 300 0.69 -14.82 2.05
CA GLN A 300 -0.16 -14.80 0.86
C GLN A 300 -1.42 -13.95 1.06
N ARG A 301 -2.04 -14.02 2.24
CA ARG A 301 -3.22 -13.18 2.57
C ARG A 301 -2.90 -11.69 2.69
N ASN A 302 -1.64 -11.37 3.03
CA ASN A 302 -1.21 -10.01 3.32
C ASN A 302 -0.49 -9.33 2.15
N MET A 303 -0.35 -10.01 1.02
CA MET A 303 0.40 -9.54 -0.14
C MET A 303 -0.43 -9.57 -1.42
N ILE A 304 -0.27 -8.56 -2.26
CA ILE A 304 -0.85 -8.55 -3.61
C ILE A 304 0.05 -9.36 -4.54
N MET A 305 -0.58 -10.24 -5.32
CA MET A 305 0.06 -11.34 -6.04
C MET A 305 0.02 -11.20 -7.56
N ASP A 306 -0.47 -10.07 -8.06
CA ASP A 306 -0.71 -9.81 -9.48
C ASP A 306 0.16 -8.66 -10.00
N PHE A 307 1.37 -9.00 -10.46
CA PHE A 307 2.26 -8.04 -11.11
C PHE A 307 1.95 -7.90 -12.60
N CYS A 308 2.10 -6.70 -13.15
CA CYS A 308 2.26 -6.59 -14.61
C CYS A 308 3.70 -6.95 -15.02
N SER A 309 3.93 -7.27 -16.30
CA SER A 309 5.26 -7.66 -16.80
C SER A 309 6.33 -6.60 -16.53
N LYS A 310 5.96 -5.30 -16.53
CA LYS A 310 6.89 -4.22 -16.24
C LYS A 310 7.25 -4.14 -14.75
N CYS A 311 6.29 -4.32 -13.86
CA CYS A 311 6.55 -4.43 -12.42
C CYS A 311 7.51 -5.59 -12.14
N ALA A 312 7.28 -6.75 -12.75
CA ALA A 312 8.16 -7.90 -12.63
C ALA A 312 9.58 -7.63 -13.15
N GLU A 313 9.75 -6.87 -14.24
CA GLU A 313 11.08 -6.40 -14.68
C GLU A 313 11.79 -5.53 -13.65
N GLU A 314 11.11 -4.53 -13.10
CA GLU A 314 11.70 -3.62 -12.12
C GLU A 314 12.06 -4.35 -10.82
N ILE A 315 11.17 -5.22 -10.31
CA ILE A 315 11.43 -6.07 -9.14
C ILE A 315 12.62 -7.00 -9.39
N ARG A 316 12.79 -7.55 -10.61
CA ARG A 316 13.98 -8.36 -10.94
C ARG A 316 15.26 -7.54 -10.95
N ASN A 317 15.18 -6.27 -11.33
CA ASN A 317 16.35 -5.42 -11.54
C ASN A 317 16.82 -4.70 -10.27
N ALA A 318 15.91 -4.33 -9.38
CA ALA A 318 16.24 -3.52 -8.20
C ALA A 318 17.15 -4.23 -7.18
N PRO A 319 16.92 -5.52 -6.81
CA PRO A 319 17.78 -6.27 -5.91
C PRO A 319 18.75 -7.19 -6.68
N ARG A 320 19.28 -6.80 -7.85
CA ARG A 320 20.13 -7.67 -8.72
C ARG A 320 21.28 -8.38 -8.01
N VAL A 321 21.94 -7.71 -7.06
CA VAL A 321 23.06 -8.30 -6.30
C VAL A 321 22.57 -9.36 -5.31
N GLU A 322 21.42 -9.13 -4.69
CA GLU A 322 20.79 -10.05 -3.73
C GLU A 322 20.12 -11.22 -4.44
N GLN A 323 19.56 -10.98 -5.63
CA GLN A 323 18.96 -11.97 -6.51
C GLN A 323 19.90 -13.15 -6.76
N GLN A 324 21.18 -12.89 -7.02
CA GLN A 324 22.15 -13.96 -7.26
C GLN A 324 22.33 -14.85 -6.03
N ARG A 325 22.36 -14.24 -4.82
CA ARG A 325 22.40 -14.99 -3.57
C ARG A 325 21.13 -15.79 -3.32
N PHE A 326 19.97 -15.23 -3.64
CA PHE A 326 18.68 -15.92 -3.47
C PHE A 326 18.51 -17.10 -4.43
N LEU A 327 18.91 -16.94 -5.70
CA LEU A 327 18.79 -17.99 -6.71
C LEU A 327 19.59 -19.24 -6.39
N ASP A 328 20.76 -19.10 -5.78
CA ASP A 328 21.62 -20.22 -5.40
C ASP A 328 20.98 -21.16 -4.36
N HIS A 329 19.89 -20.73 -3.70
CA HIS A 329 19.24 -21.45 -2.61
C HIS A 329 17.91 -22.12 -3.00
N TRP A 330 17.30 -21.72 -4.13
CA TRP A 330 15.98 -22.24 -4.52
C TRP A 330 16.10 -23.65 -5.11
N VAL A 331 15.26 -24.57 -4.63
CA VAL A 331 15.22 -25.96 -5.09
C VAL A 331 14.97 -26.03 -6.61
N SER A 332 14.05 -25.23 -7.14
CA SER A 332 13.81 -25.12 -8.57
C SER A 332 14.94 -24.41 -9.34
N GLY A 333 15.72 -23.54 -8.68
CA GLY A 333 16.93 -22.90 -9.22
C GLY A 333 18.09 -23.87 -9.42
N LEU A 334 18.23 -24.87 -8.54
CA LEU A 334 19.24 -25.94 -8.65
C LEU A 334 18.98 -26.90 -9.82
N SER A 335 17.73 -26.99 -10.30
CA SER A 335 17.37 -27.83 -11.47
C SER A 335 17.61 -27.14 -12.82
N VAL A 336 17.77 -25.82 -12.82
CA VAL A 336 18.09 -25.03 -14.02
C VAL A 336 19.45 -24.40 -13.83
N ASN A 337 20.48 -25.23 -13.89
CA ASN A 337 21.69 -24.78 -14.58
C ASN A 337 21.23 -24.16 -15.90
N TYR A 338 21.41 -22.85 -16.02
CA TYR A 338 21.40 -22.12 -17.28
C TYR A 338 22.56 -22.66 -18.13
N GLN A 339 22.41 -23.88 -18.63
CA GLN A 339 23.41 -24.61 -19.41
C GLN A 339 23.44 -24.12 -20.87
N LYS A 340 22.96 -22.92 -21.15
CA LYS A 340 22.98 -22.30 -22.50
C LYS A 340 23.41 -20.83 -22.47
N SER A 341 24.59 -20.56 -21.89
CA SER A 341 25.40 -19.40 -22.31
C SER A 341 26.92 -19.57 -22.09
N LYS A 342 27.39 -20.78 -21.74
CA LYS A 342 28.84 -21.12 -21.70
C LYS A 342 29.25 -22.19 -22.72
N GLN A 343 28.49 -22.37 -23.80
CA GLN A 343 28.93 -23.07 -24.99
C GLN A 343 28.73 -22.15 -26.19
N LEU A 344 29.66 -21.21 -26.33
CA LEU A 344 30.05 -20.52 -27.57
C LEU A 344 31.35 -19.75 -27.22
N CYS A 345 32.40 -20.51 -26.96
CA CYS A 345 33.73 -20.18 -27.47
C CYS A 345 33.85 -20.90 -28.80
#